data_AF-A0A430DQC7-F1
#
_entry.id   AF-A0A430DQC7-F1
#
_cell.length_a   1.000
_cell.length_b   1.000
_cell.length_c   1.000
_cell.angle_alpha   90.00
_cell.angle_beta   90.00
_cell.angle_gamma   90.00
#
_symmetry.space_group_name_H-M   'P 1'
#
loop_
_entity.id
_entity.type
_entity.pdbx_description
1 polymer ?
#
loop_
_entity_poly.entity_id
_entity_poly.type
_entity_poly.pdbx_seq_one_letter_code
_entity_poly.pdbx_strand_id
1 'polypeptide(L)'
;MREAGTDGASDAAFSEAHRRELVIRPLAAKVTINAQTAANAAATLGLGRSRLFELIRAYRASPELASLLPGKRGRVRGERRLLSEQEDLIRRALREVYLTAEKPSVASLRRWLRHECLKAGVPIPSVKALRARIAALPPEDIIAAREGTKAAADRFRPVRGRLEAGYALELVQSDHTLVDVIAVDDVYRRPIGRPWITLMIDIASRTVPGFHLTMLHPSAVSVGMAMRHAVLPKDP
;
A
#
# COMPACT_ATOMS: atom_id res chain seq x y z
N MET A 1 20.48 19.01 18.13
CA MET A 1 19.36 19.96 18.37
C MET A 1 18.28 19.57 17.38
N ARG A 2 17.06 19.25 17.83
CA ARG A 2 16.00 18.70 16.97
C ARG A 2 15.08 19.85 16.57
N GLU A 3 15.03 20.19 15.29
CA GLU A 3 14.01 21.11 14.77
C GLU A 3 12.64 20.43 14.86
N ALA A 4 11.80 20.92 15.76
CA ALA A 4 10.42 20.51 15.84
C ALA A 4 9.65 21.28 14.77
N GLY A 5 9.56 20.72 13.57
CA GLY A 5 8.67 21.23 12.53
C GLY A 5 7.24 21.31 13.05
N THR A 6 6.59 22.45 12.80
CA THR A 6 5.23 22.81 13.21
C THR A 6 4.13 21.94 12.57
N ASP A 7 4.45 21.24 11.48
CA ASP A 7 3.49 20.68 10.51
C ASP A 7 2.80 19.38 10.95
N GLY A 8 2.61 19.14 12.25
CA GLY A 8 1.88 17.96 12.71
C GLY A 8 1.76 17.80 14.22
N ALA A 9 1.78 18.90 14.97
CA ALA A 9 1.49 18.88 16.41
C ALA A 9 -0.03 18.93 16.64
N SER A 10 -0.54 18.10 17.56
CA SER A 10 -1.96 18.12 17.92
C SER A 10 -2.31 19.32 18.81
N ASP A 11 -3.59 19.69 18.88
CA ASP A 11 -4.09 20.79 19.75
C ASP A 11 -3.69 20.59 21.22
N ALA A 12 -3.64 19.34 21.68
CA ALA A 12 -3.17 18.98 23.01
C ALA A 12 -1.66 19.29 23.20
N ALA A 13 -0.84 19.10 22.16
CA ALA A 13 0.58 19.42 22.19
C ALA A 13 0.82 20.94 22.21
N PHE A 14 0.00 21.72 21.49
CA PHE A 14 0.03 23.18 21.55
C PHE A 14 -0.43 23.72 22.90
N SER A 15 -1.50 23.17 23.47
CA SER A 15 -1.97 23.51 24.82
C SER A 15 -0.90 23.27 25.88
N GLU A 16 -0.20 22.13 25.81
CA GLU A 16 0.90 21.80 26.72
C GLU A 16 2.12 22.70 26.50
N ALA A 17 2.45 23.07 25.26
CA ALA A 17 3.51 24.04 24.99
C ALA A 17 3.16 25.42 25.57
N HIS A 18 1.91 25.85 25.48
CA HIS A 18 1.46 27.13 26.01
C HIS A 18 1.53 27.15 27.54
N ARG A 19 1.07 26.07 28.19
CA ARG A 19 1.22 25.87 29.64
C ARG A 19 2.70 25.97 30.08
N ARG A 20 3.63 25.41 29.30
CA ARG A 20 5.08 25.51 29.58
C ARG A 20 5.60 26.92 29.38
N GLU A 21 5.16 27.62 28.33
CA GLU A 21 5.62 28.96 28.00
C GLU A 21 5.36 29.95 29.13
N LEU A 22 4.16 29.89 29.73
CA LEU A 22 3.77 30.74 30.87
C LEU A 22 4.78 30.70 32.03
N VAL A 23 5.39 29.52 32.26
CA VAL A 23 6.37 29.32 33.33
C VAL A 23 7.81 29.56 32.84
N ILE A 24 8.13 29.18 31.60
CA ILE A 24 9.50 29.20 31.08
C ILE A 24 9.91 30.59 30.59
N ARG A 25 9.01 31.36 29.96
CA ARG A 25 9.29 32.71 29.45
C ARG A 25 9.89 33.64 30.51
N PRO A 26 9.35 33.78 31.74
CA PRO A 26 9.95 34.63 32.76
C PRO A 26 11.28 34.10 33.29
N LEU A 27 11.53 32.79 33.24
CA LEU A 27 12.81 32.18 33.64
C LEU A 27 13.88 32.36 32.56
N ALA A 28 13.50 32.26 31.29
CA ALA A 28 14.39 32.45 30.16
C ALA A 28 14.96 33.87 30.09
N ALA A 29 14.18 34.88 30.49
CA ALA A 29 14.58 36.29 30.55
C ALA A 29 15.61 36.61 31.66
N LYS A 30 15.72 35.78 32.71
CA LYS A 30 16.68 36.00 33.81
C LYS A 30 18.07 35.48 33.43
N VAL A 31 19.12 36.22 33.79
CA VAL A 31 20.52 35.77 33.58
C VAL A 31 20.86 34.61 34.52
N THR A 32 20.47 34.71 35.80
CA THR A 32 20.65 33.67 36.82
C THR A 32 19.31 33.20 37.37
N ILE A 33 19.18 31.90 37.57
CA ILE A 33 17.97 31.26 38.12
C ILE A 33 18.36 30.60 39.44
N ASN A 34 17.78 31.06 40.55
CA ASN A 34 18.05 30.48 41.87
C ASN A 34 17.47 29.06 41.99
N ALA A 35 18.03 28.26 42.90
CA ALA A 35 17.66 26.86 43.06
C ALA A 35 16.18 26.67 43.45
N GLN A 36 15.65 27.53 44.33
CA GLN A 36 14.27 27.45 44.81
C GLN A 36 13.25 27.74 43.70
N THR A 37 13.53 28.73 42.87
CA THR A 37 12.68 29.15 41.75
C THR A 37 12.69 28.09 40.65
N ALA A 38 13.86 27.49 40.39
CA ALA A 38 13.96 26.33 39.49
C ALA A 38 13.18 25.12 40.03
N ALA A 39 13.25 24.85 41.34
CA ALA A 39 12.51 23.76 41.97
C ALA A 39 10.98 23.99 41.93
N ASN A 40 10.52 25.20 42.23
CA ASN A 40 9.10 25.55 42.16
C ASN A 40 8.57 25.43 40.72
N ALA A 41 9.30 25.95 39.73
CA ALA A 41 8.92 25.84 38.32
C ALA A 41 8.89 24.39 37.81
N ALA A 42 9.86 23.58 38.24
CA ALA A 42 9.89 22.15 37.96
C ALA A 42 8.66 21.43 38.55
N ALA A 43 8.28 21.77 39.78
CA ALA A 43 7.09 21.22 40.43
C ALA A 43 5.79 21.64 39.71
N THR A 44 5.64 22.92 39.35
CA THR A 44 4.47 23.43 38.61
C THR A 44 4.28 22.74 37.26
N LEU A 45 5.38 22.46 36.56
CA LEU A 45 5.32 21.78 35.26
C LEU A 45 5.32 20.24 35.37
N GLY A 46 5.57 19.68 36.55
CA GLY A 46 5.74 18.24 36.73
C GLY A 46 6.96 17.68 35.99
N LEU A 47 8.04 18.46 35.88
CA LEU A 47 9.24 18.11 35.11
C LEU A 47 10.45 17.89 36.03
N GLY A 48 11.36 17.00 35.62
CA GLY A 48 12.67 16.89 36.25
C GLY A 48 13.53 18.13 35.98
N ARG A 49 14.44 18.46 36.91
CA ARG A 49 15.32 19.63 36.83
C ARG A 49 16.09 19.72 35.51
N SER A 50 16.67 18.63 35.03
CA SER A 50 17.40 18.60 33.75
C SER A 50 16.50 18.99 32.57
N ARG A 51 15.26 18.48 32.54
CA ARG A 51 14.31 18.76 31.47
C ARG A 51 13.84 20.21 31.48
N LEU A 52 13.67 20.82 32.66
CA LEU A 52 13.37 22.24 32.78
C LEU A 52 14.48 23.09 32.14
N PHE A 53 15.74 22.84 32.46
CA PHE A 53 16.86 23.59 31.90
C PHE A 53 17.06 23.34 30.40
N GLU A 54 16.79 22.13 29.91
CA GLU A 54 16.76 21.85 28.46
C GLU A 54 15.75 22.75 27.74
N LEU A 55 14.52 22.86 28.27
CA LEU A 55 13.47 23.69 27.68
C LEU A 55 13.78 25.18 27.77
N ILE A 56 14.36 25.65 28.88
CA ILE A 56 14.84 27.04 29.02
C ILE A 56 15.91 27.32 27.97
N ARG A 57 16.85 26.39 27.75
CA ARG A 57 17.90 26.54 26.72
C ARG A 57 17.29 26.56 25.32
N ALA A 58 16.32 25.70 25.04
CA ALA A 58 15.62 25.67 23.75
C ALA A 58 14.88 26.99 23.47
N TYR A 59 14.15 27.51 24.47
CA TYR A 59 13.41 28.77 24.34
C TYR A 59 14.33 30.00 24.21
N ARG A 60 15.50 29.99 24.87
CA ARG A 60 16.52 31.04 24.69
C ARG A 60 17.13 31.04 23.29
N ALA A 61 17.24 29.87 22.65
CA ALA A 61 17.75 29.74 21.30
C ALA A 61 16.70 30.11 20.24
N SER A 62 15.42 29.85 20.50
CA SER A 62 14.29 30.22 19.65
C SER A 62 13.09 30.58 20.53
N PRO A 63 12.76 31.88 20.69
CA PRO A 63 11.71 32.37 21.60
C PRO A 63 10.31 32.20 20.98
N GLU A 64 10.01 30.99 20.54
CA GLU A 64 8.76 30.63 19.91
C GLU A 64 8.07 29.51 20.68
N LEU A 65 6.73 29.47 20.63
CA LEU A 65 5.93 28.42 21.25
C LEU A 65 6.33 27.01 20.74
N ALA A 66 6.75 26.92 19.47
CA ALA A 66 7.20 25.68 18.83
C ALA A 66 8.41 25.04 19.54
N SER A 67 9.30 25.85 20.14
CA SER A 67 10.48 25.35 20.86
C SER A 67 10.14 24.56 22.14
N LEU A 68 8.93 24.77 22.68
CA LEU A 68 8.42 24.13 23.90
C LEU A 68 7.50 22.94 23.64
N LEU A 69 7.25 22.63 22.37
CA LEU A 69 6.46 21.46 21.99
C LEU A 69 7.03 20.18 22.63
N PRO A 70 6.18 19.26 23.12
CA PRO A 70 6.63 17.95 23.52
C PRO A 70 7.41 17.29 22.37
N GLY A 71 8.67 16.95 22.59
CA GLY A 71 9.44 16.21 21.60
C GLY A 71 8.74 14.90 21.26
N LYS A 72 8.64 14.56 19.97
CA LYS A 72 8.07 13.28 19.53
C LYS A 72 8.79 12.15 20.27
N ARG A 73 8.05 11.45 21.15
CA ARG A 73 8.55 10.26 21.85
C ARG A 73 8.65 9.12 20.85
N GLY A 74 9.71 8.33 20.96
CA GLY A 74 9.95 7.17 20.11
C GLY A 74 10.92 7.43 18.97
N ARG A 75 11.10 6.39 18.16
CA ARG A 75 12.05 6.35 17.04
C ARG A 75 11.62 7.30 15.93
N VAL A 76 12.56 7.91 15.23
CA VAL A 76 12.24 8.69 14.03
C VAL A 76 11.66 7.73 12.98
N ARG A 77 10.51 8.08 12.41
CA ARG A 77 9.89 7.28 11.34
C ARG A 77 10.86 7.22 10.17
N GLY A 78 11.24 6.01 9.76
CA GLY A 78 12.21 5.79 8.68
C GLY A 78 13.67 5.62 9.12
N GLU A 79 14.00 5.77 10.41
CA GLU A 79 15.35 5.49 10.91
C GLU A 79 15.73 4.03 10.63
N ARG A 80 16.86 3.78 9.96
CA ARG A 80 17.41 2.43 9.71
C ARG A 80 18.56 2.19 10.69
N ARG A 81 18.56 1.02 11.34
CA ARG A 81 19.57 0.62 12.34
C ARG A 81 20.42 -0.58 11.91
N LEU A 82 20.10 -1.13 10.74
CA LEU A 82 20.97 -2.14 10.15
C LEU A 82 22.21 -1.43 9.61
N LEU A 83 23.34 -2.12 9.66
CA LEU A 83 24.56 -1.68 8.98
C LEU A 83 24.28 -1.52 7.48
N SER A 84 25.03 -0.65 6.79
CA SER A 84 24.84 -0.47 5.33
C SER A 84 24.98 -1.80 4.59
N GLU A 85 25.98 -2.59 4.95
CA GLU A 85 26.23 -3.92 4.39
C GLU A 85 25.03 -4.87 4.54
N GLN A 86 24.31 -4.80 5.66
CA GLN A 86 23.10 -5.60 5.87
C GLN A 86 21.95 -5.14 4.96
N GLU A 87 21.78 -3.83 4.77
CA GLU A 87 20.75 -3.31 3.85
C GLU A 87 21.08 -3.68 2.40
N ASP A 88 22.35 -3.67 2.03
CA ASP A 88 22.79 -4.02 0.67
C ASP A 88 22.60 -5.51 0.40
N LEU A 89 22.90 -6.38 1.37
CA LEU A 89 22.58 -7.81 1.28
C LEU A 89 21.08 -8.07 1.21
N ILE A 90 20.25 -7.34 1.96
CA ILE A 90 18.79 -7.45 1.86
C ILE A 90 18.31 -7.02 0.47
N ARG A 91 18.77 -5.88 -0.04
CA ARG A 91 18.42 -5.39 -1.38
C ARG A 91 18.79 -6.39 -2.47
N ARG A 92 19.97 -7.00 -2.35
CA ARG A 92 20.43 -8.04 -3.26
C ARG A 92 19.54 -9.29 -3.18
N ALA A 93 19.23 -9.75 -1.97
CA ALA A 93 18.32 -10.89 -1.75
C ALA A 93 16.94 -10.66 -2.38
N LEU A 94 16.39 -9.45 -2.22
CA LEU A 94 15.08 -9.11 -2.77
C LEU A 94 15.08 -9.15 -4.29
N ARG A 95 16.14 -8.64 -4.93
CA ARG A 95 16.27 -8.59 -6.38
C ARG A 95 16.53 -9.96 -7.00
N GLU A 96 17.47 -10.72 -6.45
CA GLU A 96 17.93 -11.99 -7.03
C GLU A 96 16.99 -13.15 -6.73
N VAL A 97 16.29 -13.12 -5.59
CA VAL A 97 15.47 -14.24 -5.14
C VAL A 97 14.00 -13.87 -5.08
N TYR A 98 13.63 -12.81 -4.37
CA TYR A 98 12.22 -12.54 -4.05
C TYR A 98 11.38 -12.01 -5.23
N LEU A 99 11.96 -11.11 -6.03
CA LEU A 99 11.33 -10.44 -7.16
C LEU A 99 11.52 -11.26 -8.44
N THR A 100 11.08 -12.51 -8.41
CA THR A 100 11.19 -13.46 -9.53
C THR A 100 9.85 -14.16 -9.79
N ALA A 101 9.67 -14.64 -11.03
CA ALA A 101 8.47 -15.36 -11.46
C ALA A 101 8.27 -16.71 -10.74
N GLU A 102 9.35 -17.30 -10.20
CA GLU A 102 9.30 -18.54 -9.41
C GLU A 102 8.60 -18.36 -8.06
N LYS A 103 8.36 -17.11 -7.63
CA LYS A 103 7.63 -16.76 -6.40
C LYS A 103 8.17 -17.48 -5.13
N PRO A 104 9.50 -17.54 -4.89
CA PRO A 104 10.02 -18.24 -3.73
C PRO A 104 9.48 -17.65 -2.42
N SER A 105 9.37 -18.54 -1.42
CA SER A 105 8.85 -18.17 -0.10
C SER A 105 9.80 -17.21 0.64
N VAL A 106 9.26 -16.46 1.60
CA VAL A 106 10.07 -15.64 2.51
C VAL A 106 11.08 -16.50 3.30
N ALA A 107 10.77 -17.77 3.54
CA ALA A 107 11.70 -18.71 4.18
C ALA A 107 12.89 -19.06 3.27
N SER A 108 12.65 -19.26 1.97
CA SER A 108 13.69 -19.49 0.96
C SER A 108 14.60 -18.26 0.82
N LEU A 109 13.99 -17.07 0.73
CA LEU A 109 14.72 -15.80 0.73
C LEU A 109 15.61 -15.64 1.98
N ARG A 110 15.07 -15.95 3.17
CA ARG A 110 15.84 -15.87 4.41
C ARG A 110 17.01 -16.86 4.43
N ARG A 111 16.82 -18.07 3.90
CA ARG A 111 17.88 -19.08 3.82
C ARG A 111 19.03 -18.58 2.95
N TRP A 112 18.71 -18.02 1.79
CA TRP A 112 19.69 -17.40 0.90
C TRP A 112 20.41 -16.23 1.59
N LEU A 113 19.67 -15.32 2.21
CA LEU A 113 20.25 -14.17 2.92
C LEU A 113 21.20 -14.61 4.04
N ARG A 114 20.84 -15.67 4.79
CA ARG A 114 21.69 -16.22 5.85
C ARG A 114 23.01 -16.76 5.29
N HIS A 115 22.97 -17.47 4.16
CA HIS A 115 24.18 -17.97 3.50
C HIS A 115 25.11 -16.82 3.10
N GLU A 116 24.57 -15.79 2.43
CA GLU A 116 25.37 -14.64 1.98
C GLU A 116 25.93 -13.82 3.14
N CYS A 117 25.15 -13.63 4.22
CA CYS A 117 25.63 -12.94 5.43
C CYS A 117 26.80 -13.70 6.08
N LEU A 118 26.72 -15.04 6.18
CA LEU A 118 27.80 -15.86 6.74
C LEU A 118 29.07 -15.79 5.88
N LYS A 119 28.90 -15.85 4.56
CA LYS A 119 30.01 -15.71 3.61
C LYS A 119 30.71 -14.35 3.71
N ALA A 120 29.95 -13.28 3.96
CA ALA A 120 30.47 -11.92 4.07
C ALA A 120 30.93 -11.53 5.50
N GLY A 121 30.73 -12.40 6.50
CA GLY A 121 31.03 -12.07 7.91
C GLY A 121 30.10 -11.01 8.53
N VAL A 122 28.94 -10.77 7.91
CA VAL A 122 27.98 -9.73 8.32
C VAL A 122 26.93 -10.33 9.27
N PRO A 123 26.52 -9.64 10.35
CA PRO A 123 25.46 -10.12 11.22
C PRO A 123 24.14 -10.32 10.48
N ILE A 124 23.51 -11.48 10.69
CA ILE A 124 22.30 -11.87 9.97
C ILE A 124 21.12 -10.97 10.38
N PRO A 125 20.45 -10.28 9.44
CA PRO A 125 19.29 -9.48 9.75
C PRO A 125 18.13 -10.31 10.31
N SER A 126 17.36 -9.74 11.23
CA SER A 126 16.18 -10.40 11.78
C SER A 126 15.08 -10.61 10.72
N VAL A 127 14.22 -11.61 10.92
CA VAL A 127 13.06 -11.85 10.04
C VAL A 127 12.13 -10.64 9.99
N LYS A 128 11.99 -9.92 11.11
CA LYS A 128 11.19 -8.69 11.19
C LYS A 128 11.76 -7.60 10.30
N ALA A 129 13.10 -7.46 10.26
CA ALA A 129 13.75 -6.51 9.37
C ALA A 129 13.50 -6.86 7.90
N LEU A 130 13.66 -8.13 7.51
CA LEU A 130 13.40 -8.59 6.15
C LEU A 130 11.95 -8.34 5.72
N ARG A 131 10.97 -8.73 6.55
CA ARG A 131 9.54 -8.48 6.29
C ARG A 131 9.22 -6.98 6.15
N ALA A 132 9.87 -6.13 6.97
CA ALA A 132 9.70 -4.69 6.85
C ALA A 132 10.24 -4.12 5.53
N ARG A 133 11.28 -4.72 4.93
CA ARG A 133 11.79 -4.28 3.61
C ARG A 133 10.88 -4.76 2.49
N ILE A 134 10.35 -5.98 2.60
CA ILE A 134 9.31 -6.48 1.67
C ILE A 134 8.09 -5.56 1.69
N ALA A 135 7.60 -5.21 2.88
CA ALA A 135 6.42 -4.34 3.04
C ALA A 135 6.66 -2.88 2.58
N ALA A 136 7.92 -2.47 2.42
CA ALA A 136 8.27 -1.14 1.94
C ALA A 136 8.38 -1.06 0.41
N LEU A 137 8.37 -2.20 -0.29
CA LEU A 137 8.36 -2.21 -1.75
C LEU A 137 6.99 -1.79 -2.28
N PRO A 138 6.93 -1.10 -3.43
CA PRO A 138 5.67 -0.82 -4.10
C PRO A 138 4.93 -2.12 -4.44
N PRO A 139 3.64 -2.25 -4.09
CA PRO A 139 2.85 -3.44 -4.41
C PRO A 139 2.80 -3.75 -5.92
N GLU A 140 2.78 -2.70 -6.75
CA GLU A 140 2.82 -2.81 -8.21
C GLU A 140 4.09 -3.51 -8.71
N ASP A 141 5.26 -3.09 -8.23
CA ASP A 141 6.55 -3.70 -8.59
C ASP A 141 6.62 -5.18 -8.18
N ILE A 142 6.07 -5.52 -7.01
CA ILE A 142 6.02 -6.92 -6.55
C ILE A 142 5.19 -7.77 -7.52
N ILE A 143 4.00 -7.31 -7.90
CA ILE A 143 3.13 -8.05 -8.83
C ILE A 143 3.73 -8.09 -10.22
N ALA A 144 4.32 -6.99 -10.70
CA ALA A 144 4.96 -6.95 -12.00
C ALA A 144 6.09 -7.99 -12.10
N ALA A 145 6.93 -8.09 -11.07
CA ALA A 145 8.05 -9.05 -11.05
C ALA A 145 7.60 -10.51 -10.84
N ARG A 146 6.53 -10.73 -10.08
CA ARG A 146 6.10 -12.08 -9.65
C ARG A 146 4.99 -12.68 -10.51
N GLU A 147 4.10 -11.86 -11.03
CA GLU A 147 2.88 -12.24 -11.76
C GLU A 147 2.85 -11.69 -13.19
N GLY A 148 3.78 -10.79 -13.53
CA GLY A 148 3.92 -10.20 -14.85
C GLY A 148 3.31 -8.80 -14.96
N THR A 149 3.75 -8.06 -15.98
CA THR A 149 3.34 -6.68 -16.25
C THR A 149 1.84 -6.54 -16.50
N LYS A 150 1.22 -7.54 -17.16
CA LYS A 150 -0.22 -7.57 -17.38
C LYS A 150 -1.01 -7.66 -16.06
N ALA A 151 -0.63 -8.58 -15.17
CA ALA A 151 -1.29 -8.73 -13.87
C ALA A 151 -1.15 -7.47 -13.00
N ALA A 152 0.01 -6.81 -13.05
CA ALA A 152 0.22 -5.53 -12.38
C ALA A 152 -0.67 -4.44 -12.98
N ALA A 153 -0.72 -4.33 -14.30
CA ALA A 153 -1.58 -3.36 -14.99
C ALA A 153 -3.07 -3.61 -14.68
N ASP A 154 -3.54 -4.85 -14.75
CA ASP A 154 -4.95 -5.17 -14.49
C ASP A 154 -5.38 -4.76 -13.06
N ARG A 155 -4.46 -4.80 -12.09
CA ARG A 155 -4.75 -4.48 -10.69
C ARG A 155 -4.50 -3.03 -10.28
N PHE A 156 -3.46 -2.39 -10.84
CA PHE A 156 -3.02 -1.07 -10.42
C PHE A 156 -3.19 0.02 -11.48
N ARG A 157 -3.39 -0.34 -12.76
CA ARG A 157 -3.63 0.66 -13.81
C ARG A 157 -4.94 1.37 -13.49
N PRO A 158 -4.93 2.70 -13.30
CA PRO A 158 -6.15 3.44 -13.07
C PRO A 158 -7.05 3.31 -14.31
N VAL A 159 -8.25 2.76 -14.13
CA VAL A 159 -9.27 2.72 -15.18
C VAL A 159 -9.78 4.15 -15.34
N ARG A 160 -9.34 4.83 -16.40
CA ARG A 160 -9.82 6.16 -16.75
C ARG A 160 -11.06 6.03 -17.63
N GLY A 161 -12.18 6.58 -17.16
CA GLY A 161 -13.47 6.55 -17.85
C GLY A 161 -14.37 5.41 -17.38
N ARG A 162 -15.68 5.64 -17.47
CA ARG A 162 -16.72 4.64 -17.23
C ARG A 162 -17.53 4.50 -18.52
N LEU A 163 -17.79 3.27 -18.95
CA LEU A 163 -18.74 3.01 -20.02
C LEU A 163 -20.12 3.07 -19.39
N GLU A 164 -20.79 4.20 -19.57
CA GLU A 164 -22.15 4.46 -19.10
C GLU A 164 -23.10 4.48 -20.28
N ALA A 165 -24.32 3.99 -20.04
CA ALA A 165 -25.45 4.07 -20.95
C ALA A 165 -26.62 4.66 -20.16
N GLY A 166 -27.24 5.71 -20.70
CA GLY A 166 -28.40 6.39 -20.13
C GLY A 166 -29.72 5.63 -20.29
N TYR A 167 -29.84 4.74 -21.29
CA TYR A 167 -31.04 3.92 -21.47
C TYR A 167 -30.75 2.50 -22.01
N ALA A 168 -31.74 1.62 -21.88
CA ALA A 168 -31.64 0.23 -22.32
C ALA A 168 -31.35 0.14 -23.83
N LEU A 169 -30.42 -0.74 -24.20
CA LEU A 169 -29.96 -0.98 -25.57
C LEU A 169 -29.22 0.19 -26.23
N GLU A 170 -28.88 1.26 -25.50
CA GLU A 170 -28.02 2.34 -26.01
C GLU A 170 -26.60 1.85 -26.29
N LEU A 171 -26.05 1.03 -25.39
CA LEU A 171 -24.74 0.43 -25.53
C LEU A 171 -24.78 -1.03 -25.11
N VAL A 172 -24.41 -1.91 -26.04
CA VAL A 172 -24.33 -3.36 -25.84
C VAL A 172 -22.90 -3.81 -26.06
N GLN A 173 -22.37 -4.60 -25.13
CA GLN A 173 -21.05 -5.22 -25.25
C GLN A 173 -21.16 -6.69 -25.62
N SER A 174 -20.28 -7.15 -26.49
CA SER A 174 -20.12 -8.57 -26.81
C SER A 174 -18.96 -9.15 -26.04
N ASP A 175 -19.18 -10.28 -25.37
CA ASP A 175 -18.11 -11.04 -24.74
C ASP A 175 -18.21 -12.54 -25.08
N HIS A 176 -17.05 -13.19 -25.15
CA HIS A 176 -16.94 -14.61 -25.47
C HIS A 176 -16.28 -15.35 -24.31
N THR A 177 -16.88 -16.45 -23.87
CA THR A 177 -16.33 -17.28 -22.79
C THR A 177 -16.37 -18.76 -23.16
N LEU A 178 -15.28 -19.48 -22.90
CA LEU A 178 -15.25 -20.94 -22.96
C LEU A 178 -15.95 -21.49 -21.71
N VAL A 179 -17.13 -22.08 -21.89
CA VAL A 179 -17.98 -22.49 -20.76
C VAL A 179 -17.33 -23.65 -20.02
N ASP A 180 -17.43 -23.68 -18.70
CA ASP A 180 -16.89 -24.76 -17.85
C ASP A 180 -17.84 -25.97 -17.75
N VAL A 181 -18.29 -26.44 -18.92
CA VAL A 181 -19.14 -27.63 -19.07
C VAL A 181 -18.66 -28.44 -20.28
N ILE A 182 -18.73 -29.77 -20.19
CA ILE A 182 -18.42 -30.66 -21.31
C ILE A 182 -19.74 -31.02 -22.00
N ALA A 183 -19.90 -30.58 -23.24
CA ALA A 183 -20.95 -31.05 -24.13
C ALA A 183 -20.66 -32.49 -24.54
N VAL A 184 -21.72 -33.30 -24.61
CA VAL A 184 -21.65 -34.70 -24.98
C VAL A 184 -22.66 -35.00 -26.07
N ASP A 185 -22.36 -36.03 -26.86
CA ASP A 185 -23.24 -36.60 -27.86
C ASP A 185 -24.55 -37.12 -27.23
N ASP A 186 -25.67 -36.96 -27.93
CA ASP A 186 -27.01 -37.28 -27.43
C ASP A 186 -27.31 -38.79 -27.44
N VAL A 187 -26.75 -39.53 -28.40
CA VAL A 187 -26.97 -40.98 -28.53
C VAL A 187 -26.07 -41.78 -27.59
N TYR A 188 -24.76 -41.55 -27.64
CA TYR A 188 -23.76 -42.39 -26.96
C TYR A 188 -23.13 -41.72 -25.73
N ARG A 189 -23.53 -40.48 -25.40
CA ARG A 189 -23.01 -39.70 -24.25
C ARG A 189 -21.49 -39.53 -24.25
N ARG A 190 -20.87 -39.58 -25.43
CA ARG A 190 -19.43 -39.40 -25.60
C ARG A 190 -19.06 -37.92 -25.52
N PRO A 191 -17.93 -37.54 -24.89
CA PRO A 191 -17.52 -36.15 -24.77
C PRO A 191 -17.16 -35.55 -26.14
N ILE A 192 -17.78 -34.42 -26.47
CA ILE A 192 -17.48 -33.61 -27.66
C ILE A 192 -16.44 -32.55 -27.29
N GLY A 193 -16.61 -31.89 -26.13
CA GLY A 193 -15.70 -30.85 -25.64
C GLY A 193 -16.44 -29.70 -24.95
N ARG A 194 -15.72 -28.60 -24.70
CA ARG A 194 -16.28 -27.40 -24.05
C ARG A 194 -16.78 -26.41 -25.10
N PRO A 195 -18.04 -25.94 -25.04
CA PRO A 195 -18.54 -24.96 -25.98
C PRO A 195 -18.09 -23.55 -25.62
N TRP A 196 -18.04 -22.67 -26.63
CA TRP A 196 -17.95 -21.23 -26.48
C TRP A 196 -19.34 -20.61 -26.47
N ILE A 197 -19.58 -19.70 -25.52
CA ILE A 197 -20.76 -18.83 -25.51
C ILE A 197 -20.35 -17.41 -25.85
N THR A 198 -21.13 -16.78 -26.73
CA THR A 198 -21.05 -15.35 -27.05
C THR A 198 -22.28 -14.68 -26.46
N LEU A 199 -22.10 -13.66 -25.64
CA LEU A 199 -23.20 -12.92 -25.00
C LEU A 199 -23.22 -11.49 -25.52
N MET A 200 -24.40 -10.96 -25.79
CA MET A 200 -24.66 -9.54 -25.95
C MET A 200 -25.19 -9.03 -24.61
N ILE A 201 -24.49 -8.10 -23.96
CA ILE A 201 -24.82 -7.59 -22.62
C ILE A 201 -25.15 -6.10 -22.73
N ASP A 202 -26.38 -5.74 -22.40
CA ASP A 202 -26.80 -4.34 -22.31
C ASP A 202 -26.17 -3.65 -21.09
N ILE A 203 -25.53 -2.50 -21.30
CA ILE A 203 -24.76 -1.82 -20.25
C ILE A 203 -25.67 -1.15 -19.21
N ALA A 204 -26.81 -0.59 -19.63
CA ALA A 204 -27.74 0.10 -18.75
C ALA A 204 -28.50 -0.89 -17.84
N SER A 205 -29.13 -1.92 -18.42
CA SER A 205 -29.98 -2.86 -17.68
C SER A 205 -29.29 -4.13 -17.19
N ARG A 206 -28.09 -4.44 -17.71
CA ARG A 206 -27.39 -5.73 -17.52
C ARG A 206 -28.13 -6.95 -18.07
N THR A 207 -29.17 -6.74 -18.86
CA THR A 207 -29.89 -7.81 -19.57
C THR A 207 -29.03 -8.38 -20.69
N VAL A 208 -29.26 -9.66 -21.00
CA VAL A 208 -28.66 -10.34 -22.16
C VAL A 208 -29.71 -10.45 -23.28
N PRO A 209 -29.82 -9.48 -24.20
CA PRO A 209 -30.82 -9.54 -25.28
C PRO A 209 -30.60 -10.70 -26.26
N GLY A 210 -29.35 -11.17 -26.39
CA GLY A 210 -29.02 -12.28 -27.28
C GLY A 210 -27.74 -13.00 -26.89
N PHE A 211 -27.66 -14.25 -27.31
CA PHE A 211 -26.49 -15.11 -27.13
C PHE A 211 -26.35 -16.07 -28.31
N HIS A 212 -25.15 -16.65 -28.45
CA HIS A 212 -24.87 -17.73 -29.37
C HIS A 212 -23.93 -18.75 -28.72
N LEU A 213 -24.31 -20.03 -28.72
CA LEU A 213 -23.55 -21.15 -28.18
C LEU A 213 -23.05 -22.04 -29.32
N THR A 214 -21.75 -22.34 -29.35
CA THR A 214 -21.14 -23.13 -30.44
C THR A 214 -19.91 -23.89 -29.95
N MET A 215 -19.57 -24.98 -30.63
CA MET A 215 -18.30 -25.70 -30.41
C MET A 215 -17.11 -25.04 -31.09
N LEU A 216 -17.35 -24.08 -31.98
CA LEU A 216 -16.31 -23.35 -32.70
C LEU A 216 -15.73 -22.22 -31.85
N HIS A 217 -14.47 -21.87 -32.12
CA HIS A 217 -13.83 -20.72 -31.49
C HIS A 217 -14.54 -19.40 -31.81
N PRO A 218 -14.40 -18.36 -30.96
CA PRO A 218 -14.97 -17.05 -31.20
C PRO A 218 -14.56 -16.48 -32.56
N SER A 219 -15.53 -15.95 -33.29
CA SER A 219 -15.33 -15.36 -34.61
C SER A 219 -16.37 -14.26 -34.86
N ALA A 220 -16.19 -13.51 -35.96
CA ALA A 220 -17.20 -12.55 -36.41
C ALA A 220 -18.58 -13.20 -36.64
N VAL A 221 -18.60 -14.48 -37.04
CA VAL A 221 -19.86 -15.24 -37.17
C VAL A 221 -20.53 -15.41 -35.82
N SER A 222 -19.77 -15.72 -34.76
CA SER A 222 -20.34 -15.89 -33.41
C SER A 222 -20.99 -14.60 -32.90
N VAL A 223 -20.35 -13.45 -33.14
CA VAL A 223 -20.91 -12.12 -32.83
C VAL A 223 -22.15 -11.84 -33.67
N GLY A 224 -22.08 -12.07 -34.99
CA GLY A 224 -23.21 -11.86 -35.90
C GLY A 224 -24.43 -12.70 -35.53
N MET A 225 -24.24 -13.96 -35.12
CA MET A 225 -25.32 -14.84 -34.67
C MET A 225 -25.90 -14.38 -33.33
N ALA A 226 -25.07 -13.94 -32.37
CA ALA A 226 -25.56 -13.39 -31.11
C ALA A 226 -26.32 -12.07 -31.32
N MET A 227 -25.86 -11.23 -32.23
CA MET A 227 -26.52 -9.96 -32.60
C MET A 227 -27.85 -10.21 -33.31
N ARG A 228 -27.87 -11.14 -34.28
CA ARG A 228 -29.10 -11.58 -34.94
C ARG A 228 -30.10 -12.06 -33.92
N HIS A 229 -29.67 -12.90 -32.98
CA HIS A 229 -30.52 -13.34 -31.89
C HIS A 229 -31.01 -12.15 -31.05
N ALA A 230 -30.16 -11.17 -30.74
CA ALA A 230 -30.53 -10.01 -29.93
C ALA A 230 -31.58 -9.08 -30.58
N VAL A 231 -31.51 -8.88 -31.90
CA VAL A 231 -32.29 -7.85 -32.61
C VAL A 231 -33.56 -8.39 -33.27
N LEU A 232 -33.57 -9.66 -33.67
CA LEU A 232 -34.75 -10.23 -34.32
C LEU A 232 -35.91 -10.43 -33.33
N PRO A 233 -37.17 -10.36 -33.82
CA PRO A 233 -38.35 -10.68 -33.01
C PRO A 233 -38.20 -12.05 -32.34
N LYS A 234 -38.63 -12.12 -31.08
CA LYS A 234 -38.79 -13.38 -30.37
C LYS A 234 -40.23 -13.79 -30.61
N ASP A 235 -40.44 -14.71 -31.54
CA ASP A 235 -41.75 -15.33 -31.67
C ASP A 235 -42.04 -16.14 -30.38
N PRO A 236 -43.29 -16.16 -29.90
CA PRO A 236 -43.70 -16.94 -28.72
C PRO A 236 -43.46 -18.44 -28.87
#